data_AF-A0A7C3Q921-F1
#
_entry.id   AF-A0A7C3Q921-F1
#
_cell.length_a   1.000
_cell.length_b   1.000
_cell.length_c   1.000
_cell.angle_alpha   90.00
_cell.angle_beta   90.00
_cell.angle_gamma   90.00
#
_symmetry.space_group_name_H-M   'P 1'
#
loop_
_entity.id
_entity.type
_entity.pdbx_description
1 polymer ?
#
loop_
_entity_poly.entity_id
_entity_poly.type
_entity_poly.pdbx_seq_one_letter_code
_entity_poly.pdbx_strand_id
1 'polypeptide(L)'
;WSEWLAVPQIAVYTLTSLQYLQEVLSNLEVNPDAMRQNLLSHKEMILSEWLLFRLSAVMGKKQAHEALNPLIKRAQAEKQSLKDLLSATPEIKAVLSPADLNNLDHPENYTGLAARIVDDAIMEAAARHRDNGAGGNHESQ
;
A
#
# COMPACT_ATOMS: atom_id res chain seq x y z
N TRP A 1 -2.74 -40.42 -20.57
CA TRP A 1 -4.16 -40.67 -20.28
C TRP A 1 -4.76 -39.69 -19.28
N SER A 2 -4.03 -39.23 -18.26
CA SER A 2 -4.52 -38.20 -17.31
C SER A 2 -4.70 -36.81 -17.95
N GLU A 3 -3.85 -36.44 -18.91
CA GLU A 3 -3.90 -35.12 -19.57
C GLU A 3 -5.23 -34.83 -20.28
N TRP A 4 -5.81 -35.84 -20.95
CA TRP A 4 -7.08 -35.71 -21.68
C TRP A 4 -8.28 -35.42 -20.76
N LEU A 5 -8.18 -35.79 -19.49
CA LEU A 5 -9.19 -35.44 -18.48
C LEU A 5 -8.84 -34.14 -17.75
N ALA A 6 -7.55 -33.92 -17.49
CA ALA A 6 -7.07 -32.75 -16.75
C ALA A 6 -7.26 -31.43 -17.50
N VAL A 7 -6.98 -31.39 -18.81
CA VAL A 7 -7.06 -30.15 -19.60
C VAL A 7 -8.50 -29.58 -19.63
N PRO A 8 -9.55 -30.36 -19.95
CA PRO A 8 -10.92 -29.87 -19.87
C PRO A 8 -11.32 -29.42 -18.45
N GLN A 9 -10.89 -30.16 -17.42
CA GLN A 9 -11.22 -29.81 -16.03
C GLN A 9 -10.58 -28.48 -15.61
N ILE A 10 -9.30 -28.26 -15.94
CA ILE A 10 -8.61 -26.99 -15.65
C ILE A 10 -9.29 -25.85 -16.40
N ALA A 11 -9.69 -26.05 -17.66
CA ALA A 11 -10.40 -25.03 -18.43
C ALA A 11 -11.74 -24.65 -17.78
N VAL A 12 -12.53 -25.63 -17.35
CA VAL A 12 -13.80 -25.38 -16.64
C VAL A 12 -13.57 -24.65 -15.31
N TYR A 13 -12.61 -25.07 -14.49
CA TYR A 13 -12.32 -24.38 -13.23
C TYR A 13 -11.83 -22.96 -13.44
N THR A 14 -11.01 -22.72 -14.46
CA THR A 14 -10.51 -21.39 -14.80
C THR A 14 -11.65 -20.48 -15.26
N LEU A 15 -12.51 -20.98 -16.16
CA LEU A 15 -13.67 -20.23 -16.65
C LEU A 15 -14.61 -19.86 -15.51
N THR A 16 -14.96 -20.83 -14.66
CA THR A 16 -15.83 -20.62 -13.51
C THR A 16 -15.21 -19.62 -12.53
N SER A 17 -13.92 -19.72 -12.25
CA SER A 17 -13.22 -18.75 -11.38
C SER A 17 -13.23 -17.35 -11.96
N LEU A 18 -13.06 -17.21 -13.29
CA LEU A 18 -13.12 -15.93 -13.98
C LEU A 18 -14.52 -15.32 -13.94
N GLN A 19 -15.57 -16.13 -14.07
CA GLN A 19 -16.96 -15.69 -13.95
C GLN A 19 -17.25 -15.14 -12.55
N TYR A 20 -16.87 -15.86 -11.49
CA TYR A 20 -17.03 -15.37 -10.12
C TYR A 20 -16.19 -14.11 -9.86
N LEU A 21 -14.96 -14.04 -10.38
CA LEU A 21 -14.14 -12.85 -10.24
C LEU A 21 -14.81 -11.64 -10.90
N GLN A 22 -15.38 -11.81 -12.10
CA GLN A 22 -16.10 -10.73 -12.79
C GLN A 22 -17.32 -10.26 -11.98
N GLU A 23 -18.09 -11.19 -11.41
CA GLU A 23 -19.24 -10.88 -10.58
C GLU A 23 -18.83 -10.10 -9.32
N VAL A 24 -17.81 -10.57 -8.59
CA VAL A 24 -17.30 -9.89 -7.40
C VAL A 24 -16.76 -8.51 -7.73
N LEU A 25 -15.93 -8.38 -8.77
CA LEU A 25 -15.33 -7.09 -9.15
C LEU A 25 -16.37 -6.08 -9.66
N SER A 26 -17.44 -6.54 -10.32
CA SER A 26 -18.51 -5.65 -10.83
C SER A 26 -19.41 -5.10 -9.73
N ASN A 27 -19.48 -5.81 -8.59
CA ASN A 27 -20.36 -5.46 -7.46
C ASN A 27 -19.58 -5.10 -6.19
N LEU A 28 -18.26 -4.91 -6.29
CA LEU A 28 -17.42 -4.60 -5.14
C LEU A 28 -17.73 -3.19 -4.63
N GLU A 29 -18.23 -3.12 -3.39
CA GLU A 29 -18.41 -1.85 -2.68
C GLU A 29 -17.22 -1.58 -1.76
N VAL A 30 -16.58 -0.43 -1.96
CA VAL A 30 -15.50 0.04 -1.08
C VAL A 30 -16.10 0.89 0.03
N ASN A 31 -15.70 0.64 1.28
CA ASN A 31 -16.07 1.44 2.44
C ASN A 31 -14.84 2.24 2.94
N PRO A 32 -14.66 3.50 2.51
CA PRO A 32 -13.51 4.32 2.90
C PRO A 32 -13.46 4.61 4.40
N ASP A 33 -14.62 4.74 5.05
CA ASP A 33 -14.69 5.04 6.48
C ASP A 33 -14.16 3.88 7.32
N ALA A 34 -14.55 2.64 6.98
CA ALA A 34 -14.01 1.44 7.61
C ALA A 34 -12.50 1.29 7.35
N MET A 35 -12.04 1.60 6.13
CA MET A 35 -10.60 1.60 5.81
C MET A 35 -9.84 2.63 6.67
N ARG A 36 -10.37 3.85 6.82
CA ARG A 36 -9.78 4.89 7.66
C ARG A 36 -9.76 4.50 9.13
N GLN A 37 -10.83 3.90 9.65
CA GLN A 37 -10.88 3.39 11.03
C GLN A 37 -9.82 2.31 11.27
N ASN A 38 -9.67 1.35 10.34
CA ASN A 38 -8.64 0.31 10.41
C ASN A 38 -7.23 0.88 10.31
N LEU A 39 -7.02 1.91 9.49
CA LEU A 39 -5.74 2.60 9.40
C LEU A 39 -5.37 3.26 10.74
N LEU A 40 -6.34 3.93 11.37
CA LEU A 40 -6.13 4.63 12.63
C LEU A 40 -5.92 3.67 13.81
N SER A 41 -6.54 2.48 13.80
CA SER A 41 -6.34 1.46 14.86
C SER A 41 -4.93 0.86 14.85
N HIS A 42 -4.27 0.83 13.68
CA HIS A 42 -2.90 0.33 13.50
C HIS A 42 -1.86 1.45 13.29
N LYS A 43 -2.25 2.72 13.53
CA LYS A 43 -1.45 3.92 13.26
C LYS A 43 -0.03 3.83 13.82
N GLU A 44 0.13 3.39 15.07
CA GLU A 44 1.44 3.36 15.74
C GLU A 44 2.42 2.40 15.05
N MET A 45 1.96 1.22 14.63
CA MET A 45 2.77 0.24 13.92
C MET A 45 3.24 0.79 12.58
N ILE A 46 2.30 1.33 11.78
CA ILE A 46 2.58 1.86 10.44
C ILE A 46 3.56 3.04 10.51
N LEU A 47 3.35 3.96 11.45
CA LEU A 47 4.22 5.11 11.63
C LEU A 47 5.61 4.73 12.14
N SER A 48 5.72 3.70 13.00
CA SER A 48 7.01 3.24 13.50
C SER A 48 7.93 2.72 12.40
N GLU A 49 7.38 1.95 11.46
CA GLU A 49 8.14 1.42 10.33
C GLU A 49 8.55 2.56 9.38
N TRP A 50 7.64 3.47 9.08
CA TRP A 50 7.93 4.64 8.25
C TRP A 50 9.03 5.53 8.87
N LEU A 51 8.91 5.85 10.16
CA LEU A 51 9.91 6.62 10.89
C LEU A 51 11.27 5.92 10.89
N LEU A 52 11.28 4.59 11.06
CA LEU A 52 12.52 3.82 11.00
C LEU A 52 13.18 3.97 9.63
N PHE A 53 12.44 3.84 8.52
CA PHE A 53 12.99 4.05 7.18
C PHE A 53 13.50 5.49 6.97
N ARG A 54 12.71 6.49 7.38
CA ARG A 54 13.06 7.91 7.23
C ARG A 54 14.34 8.25 7.98
N LEU A 55 14.44 7.83 9.23
CA LEU A 55 15.63 8.05 10.06
C LEU A 55 16.82 7.23 9.55
N SER A 56 16.60 5.97 9.15
CA SER A 56 17.68 5.09 8.65
C SER A 56 18.38 5.65 7.42
N ALA A 57 17.66 6.38 6.56
CA ALA A 57 18.24 7.02 5.37
C ALA A 57 19.29 8.09 5.71
N VAL A 58 19.25 8.67 6.91
CA VAL A 58 20.13 9.77 7.32
C VAL A 58 21.18 9.33 8.34
N MET A 59 20.79 8.59 9.39
CA MET A 59 21.67 8.19 10.49
C MET A 59 22.05 6.70 10.48
N GLY A 60 21.52 5.92 9.53
CA GLY A 60 21.73 4.48 9.46
C GLY A 60 20.77 3.67 10.35
N LYS A 61 20.53 2.42 9.95
CA LYS A 61 19.47 1.56 10.51
C LYS A 61 19.61 1.30 12.01
N LYS A 62 20.83 1.04 12.48
CA LYS A 62 21.08 0.70 13.89
C LYS A 62 20.79 1.91 14.79
N GLN A 63 21.34 3.08 14.46
CA GLN A 63 21.16 4.31 15.22
C GLN A 63 19.70 4.78 15.20
N ALA A 64 19.03 4.68 14.06
CA ALA A 64 17.60 4.98 13.95
C ALA A 64 16.75 4.10 14.88
N HIS A 65 17.05 2.80 14.95
CA HIS A 65 16.34 1.87 15.83
C HIS A 65 16.59 2.17 17.30
N GLU A 66 17.84 2.42 17.69
CA GLU A 66 18.23 2.76 19.07
C GLU A 66 17.60 4.08 19.54
N ALA A 67 17.46 5.07 18.65
CA ALA A 67 16.83 6.35 18.95
C ALA A 67 15.29 6.26 19.01
N LEU A 68 14.66 5.50 18.11
CA LEU A 68 13.20 5.49 17.94
C LEU A 68 12.48 4.53 18.91
N ASN A 69 13.02 3.34 19.15
CA ASN A 69 12.40 2.33 20.03
C ASN A 69 12.02 2.85 21.42
N PRO A 70 12.90 3.54 22.18
CA PRO A 70 12.56 4.00 23.52
C PRO A 70 11.41 5.01 23.48
N LEU A 71 11.33 5.86 22.45
CA LEU A 71 10.27 6.85 22.29
C LEU A 71 8.92 6.20 21.99
N ILE A 72 8.88 5.17 21.13
CA ILE A 72 7.66 4.40 20.86
C ILE A 72 7.17 3.72 22.13
N LYS A 73 8.06 3.01 22.85
CA LYS A 73 7.71 2.35 24.11
C LYS A 73 7.17 3.33 25.15
N ARG A 74 7.76 4.52 25.22
CA ARG A 74 7.33 5.59 26.11
C ARG A 74 5.98 6.16 25.72
N ALA A 75 5.75 6.44 24.44
CA ALA A 75 4.47 6.90 23.91
C ALA A 75 3.34 5.95 24.31
N GLN A 76 3.57 4.63 24.15
CA GLN A 76 2.62 3.59 24.51
C GLN A 76 2.39 3.47 26.02
N ALA A 77 3.46 3.45 26.82
CA ALA A 77 3.38 3.28 28.27
C ALA A 77 2.73 4.50 28.96
N GLU A 78 3.09 5.71 28.53
CA GLU A 78 2.63 6.97 29.14
C GLU A 78 1.39 7.56 28.45
N LYS A 79 0.88 6.92 27.39
CA LYS A 79 -0.19 7.45 26.51
C LYS A 79 0.09 8.88 26.03
N GLN A 80 1.36 9.18 25.77
CA GLN A 80 1.81 10.48 25.28
C GLN A 80 1.85 10.49 23.75
N SER A 81 1.70 11.69 23.19
CA SER A 81 1.85 11.90 21.75
C SER A 81 3.28 11.55 21.30
N LEU A 82 3.41 10.57 20.40
CA LEU A 82 4.68 10.23 19.78
C LEU A 82 5.30 11.45 19.05
N LYS A 83 4.45 12.30 18.44
CA LYS A 83 4.88 13.54 17.78
C LYS A 83 5.58 14.50 18.74
N ASP A 84 5.08 14.61 19.98
CA ASP A 84 5.66 15.50 20.98
C ASP A 84 7.02 14.96 21.46
N LEU A 85 7.11 13.65 21.69
CA LEU A 85 8.35 12.97 22.07
C LEU A 85 9.44 13.10 20.99
N LEU A 86 9.07 12.92 19.72
CA LEU A 86 9.99 13.11 18.58
C LEU A 86 10.44 14.58 18.47
N SER A 87 9.52 15.54 18.67
CA SER A 87 9.82 16.97 18.60
C SER A 87 10.68 17.47 19.77
N ALA A 88 10.63 16.79 20.92
CA ALA A 88 11.48 17.07 22.08
C ALA A 88 12.89 16.45 21.96
N THR A 89 13.13 15.57 20.99
CA THR A 89 14.41 14.86 20.81
C THR A 89 15.24 15.54 19.72
N PRO A 90 16.32 16.28 20.05
CA PRO A 90 17.05 17.12 19.08
C PRO A 90 17.62 16.34 17.89
N GLU A 91 18.15 15.14 18.14
CA GLU A 91 18.75 14.28 17.12
C GLU A 91 17.75 13.82 16.06
N ILE A 92 16.49 13.59 16.45
CA ILE A 92 15.41 13.17 15.55
C ILE A 92 14.76 14.38 14.89
N LYS A 93 14.53 15.46 15.65
CA LYS A 93 13.99 16.72 15.15
C LYS A 93 14.84 17.31 14.03
N ALA A 94 16.16 17.18 14.09
CA ALA A 94 17.06 17.65 13.05
C ALA A 94 16.87 16.93 11.70
N VAL A 95 16.32 15.72 11.71
CA VAL A 95 16.13 14.87 10.52
C VAL A 95 14.73 14.98 9.95
N LEU A 96 13.72 15.20 10.79
CA LEU A 96 12.32 15.28 10.38
C LEU A 96 11.95 16.68 9.90
N SER A 97 11.42 16.78 8.68
CA SER A 97 10.86 18.03 8.16
C SER A 97 9.47 18.31 8.76
N PRO A 98 8.95 19.56 8.68
CA PRO A 98 7.57 19.85 9.06
C PRO A 98 6.53 19.00 8.32
N ALA A 99 6.80 18.65 7.07
CA ALA A 99 5.95 17.75 6.28
C ALA A 99 5.96 16.31 6.83
N ASP A 100 7.12 15.82 7.27
CA ASP A 100 7.25 14.53 7.93
C ASP A 100 6.43 14.49 9.24
N LEU A 101 6.49 15.56 10.04
CA LEU A 101 5.69 15.66 11.26
C LEU A 101 4.18 15.74 10.99
N ASN A 102 3.76 16.30 9.84
CA ASN A 102 2.35 16.32 9.44
C ASN A 102 1.84 14.92 9.07
N ASN A 103 2.69 14.09 8.45
CA ASN A 103 2.35 12.70 8.11
C ASN A 103 2.14 11.82 9.35
N LEU A 104 2.70 12.18 10.51
CA LEU A 104 2.39 11.52 11.78
C LEU A 104 0.93 11.69 12.19
N ASP A 105 0.29 12.79 11.82
CA ASP A 105 -1.13 13.03 12.12
C ASP A 105 -2.04 12.49 11.03
N HIS A 106 -1.51 12.39 9.81
CA HIS A 106 -2.21 11.97 8.61
C HIS A 106 -1.55 10.73 7.96
N PRO A 107 -1.67 9.53 8.56
CA PRO A 107 -1.12 8.30 8.00
C PRO A 107 -1.66 7.98 6.60
N GLU A 108 -2.85 8.49 6.25
CA GLU A 108 -3.46 8.36 4.93
C GLU A 108 -2.63 9.02 3.80
N ASN A 109 -1.75 9.96 4.14
CA ASN A 109 -0.88 10.61 3.17
C ASN A 109 0.35 9.76 2.84
N TYR A 110 0.60 8.70 3.60
CA TYR A 110 1.74 7.81 3.41
C TYR A 110 1.34 6.54 2.63
N THR A 111 1.05 6.73 1.33
CA THR A 111 0.71 5.62 0.41
C THR A 111 1.89 5.19 -0.48
N GLY A 112 3.06 5.79 -0.31
CA GLY A 112 4.26 5.49 -1.10
C GLY A 112 4.00 5.62 -2.61
N LEU A 113 4.30 4.55 -3.36
CA LEU A 113 4.15 4.52 -4.82
C LEU A 113 2.75 4.09 -5.30
N ALA A 114 1.79 3.88 -4.39
CA ALA A 114 0.50 3.28 -4.75
C ALA A 114 -0.21 3.98 -5.92
N ALA A 115 -0.33 5.30 -5.87
CA ALA A 115 -0.96 6.08 -6.95
C ALA A 115 -0.24 5.90 -8.30
N ARG A 116 1.10 5.96 -8.28
CA ARG A 116 1.91 5.76 -9.48
C ARG A 116 1.74 4.36 -10.07
N ILE A 117 1.72 3.32 -9.23
CA ILE A 117 1.51 1.93 -9.68
C ILE A 117 0.13 1.79 -10.34
N VAL A 118 -0.90 2.44 -9.79
CA VAL A 118 -2.24 2.48 -10.39
C VAL A 118 -2.22 3.17 -11.74
N ASP A 119 -1.58 4.34 -11.85
CA ASP A 119 -1.47 5.08 -13.11
C ASP A 119 -0.74 4.25 -14.18
N ASP A 120 0.38 3.62 -13.82
CA ASP A 120 1.16 2.76 -14.70
C ASP A 120 0.32 1.55 -15.19
N ALA A 121 -0.43 0.91 -14.29
CA ALA A 121 -1.30 -0.23 -14.63
C ALA A 121 -2.47 0.16 -15.53
N ILE A 122 -3.10 1.32 -15.30
CA ILE A 122 -4.19 1.84 -16.14
C ILE A 122 -3.67 2.15 -17.55
N MET A 123 -2.50 2.79 -17.64
CA MET A 123 -1.87 3.12 -18.91
C MET A 123 -1.55 1.85 -19.72
N GLU A 124 -0.98 0.84 -19.07
CA GLU A 124 -0.68 -0.45 -19.70
C GLU A 124 -1.94 -1.18 -20.17
N ALA A 125 -2.97 -1.25 -19.33
CA ALA A 125 -4.25 -1.87 -19.69
C ALA A 125 -4.90 -1.17 -20.89
N ALA A 126 -4.90 0.16 -20.91
CA ALA A 126 -5.46 0.95 -22.00
C ALA A 126 -4.69 0.74 -23.32
N ALA A 127 -3.37 0.59 -23.28
CA ALA A 127 -2.56 0.27 -24.45
C ALA A 127 -2.94 -1.10 -25.04
N ARG A 128 -3.02 -2.14 -24.20
CA ARG A 128 -3.41 -3.49 -24.61
C ARG A 128 -4.82 -3.56 -25.20
N HIS A 129 -5.76 -2.79 -24.65
CA HIS A 129 -7.12 -2.69 -25.20
C HIS A 129 -7.15 -2.05 -26.60
N ARG A 130 -6.30 -1.06 -26.88
CA ARG A 130 -6.22 -0.44 -28.21
C ARG A 130 -5.61 -1.37 -29.26
N ASP A 131 -4.56 -2.10 -28.91
CA ASP A 131 -3.90 -3.04 -29.82
C ASP A 131 -4.82 -4.22 -30.19
N ASN A 132 -5.59 -4.75 -29.23
CA ASN A 132 -6.59 -5.80 -29.50
C ASN A 132 -7.78 -5.30 -30.35
N GLY A 133 -8.12 -4.01 -30.28
CA GLY A 133 -9.18 -3.41 -31.10
C GLY A 133 -8.76 -3.12 -32.55
N ALA A 134 -7.46 -2.88 -32.80
CA ALA A 134 -6.94 -2.59 -34.14
C ALA A 134 -6.79 -3.84 -35.03
N GLY A 135 -6.69 -5.04 -34.44
CA GLY A 135 -6.55 -6.31 -35.17
C GLY A 135 -7.86 -6.92 -35.71
N GLY A 136 -9.03 -6.39 -35.34
CA GLY A 136 -10.34 -6.95 -35.70
C GLY A 136 -10.95 -6.48 -37.04
N ASN A 137 -10.31 -5.55 -37.76
CA ASN A 137 -10.88 -4.89 -38.94
C ASN A 137 -10.26 -5.31 -40.30
N HIS A 138 -9.65 -6.50 -40.39
CA HIS A 138 -8.97 -6.96 -41.62
C HIS A 138 -9.47 -8.27 -42.25
N GLU A 139 -10.65 -8.78 -41.86
CA GLU A 139 -11.26 -9.95 -42.51
C GLU A 139 -12.73 -9.66 -42.87
N SER A 140 -12.94 -8.87 -43.92
CA SER A 140 -14.20 -8.78 -44.66
C SER A 140 -13.94 -8.23 -46.06
N GLN A 141 -13.32 -9.03 -46.92
CA GLN A 141 -13.46 -8.99 -48.38
C GLN A 141 -13.41 -10.41 -48.93
#